data_AF-A0A7X0P713-F1
#
_entry.id   AF-A0A7X0P713-F1
#
_cell.length_a   1.000
_cell.length_b   1.000
_cell.length_c   1.000
_cell.angle_alpha   90.00
_cell.angle_beta   90.00
_cell.angle_gamma   90.00
#
_symmetry.space_group_name_H-M   'P 1'
#
loop_
_entity.id
_entity.type
_entity.pdbx_description
1 polymer ?
#
loop_
_entity_poly.entity_id
_entity_poly.type
_entity_poly.pdbx_seq_one_letter_code
_entity_poly.pdbx_strand_id
1 'polypeptide(L)'
;MTDTPLYTMVNGEPMISTEAVALLMGIPYERLRAEIDRQKAENPESETFKLPRAWTRQGNRIRKETQAALGYEAGMKECIDYLAAKAERKAGGES
;
A
#
# COMPACT_ATOMS: atom_id res chain seq x y z
N MET A 1 -1.94 -12.63 7.56
CA MET A 1 -1.16 -11.56 6.90
C MET A 1 0.30 -11.87 7.14
N THR A 2 1.20 -11.49 6.23
CA THR A 2 2.64 -11.60 6.47
C THR A 2 3.03 -10.65 7.61
N ASP A 3 3.89 -11.08 8.54
CA ASP A 3 4.42 -10.28 9.67
C ASP A 3 5.37 -9.15 9.21
N THR A 4 5.29 -8.72 7.95
CA THR A 4 6.19 -7.71 7.40
C THR A 4 5.83 -6.33 7.98
N PRO A 5 6.79 -5.60 8.59
CA PRO A 5 6.52 -4.27 9.08
C PRO A 5 6.15 -3.32 7.94
N LEU A 6 5.07 -2.55 8.11
CA LEU A 6 4.57 -1.62 7.08
C LEU A 6 5.52 -0.45 6.81
N TYR A 7 6.40 -0.16 7.77
CA TYR A 7 7.41 0.88 7.70
C TYR A 7 8.75 0.33 8.14
N THR A 8 9.81 0.74 7.46
CA THR A 8 11.20 0.42 7.83
C THR A 8 12.03 1.68 7.85
N MET A 9 12.95 1.80 8.81
CA MET A 9 13.89 2.92 8.84
C MET A 9 15.09 2.61 7.96
N VAL A 10 15.36 3.46 6.97
CA VAL A 10 16.53 3.35 6.10
C VAL A 10 17.27 4.69 6.16
N ASN A 11 18.52 4.67 6.62
CA ASN A 11 19.34 5.89 6.81
C ASN A 11 18.67 7.00 7.66
N GLY A 12 17.84 6.61 8.63
CA GLY A 12 17.10 7.56 9.48
C GLY A 12 15.81 8.10 8.86
N GLU A 13 15.47 7.69 7.65
CA GLU A 13 14.22 8.05 6.98
C GLU A 13 13.19 6.90 7.02
N PRO A 14 11.91 7.20 7.29
CA PRO A 14 10.85 6.20 7.23
C PRO A 14 10.52 5.85 5.78
N MET A 15 10.80 4.62 5.38
CA MET A 15 10.40 4.06 4.09
C MET A 15 9.15 3.20 4.25
N ILE A 16 8.21 3.35 3.32
CA ILE A 16 7.03 2.48 3.24
C ILE A 16 7.39 1.15 2.58
N SER A 17 6.89 0.06 3.15
CA SER A 17 7.03 -1.28 2.58
C SER A 17 6.17 -1.44 1.31
N THR A 18 6.44 -2.52 0.57
CA THR A 18 5.60 -2.90 -0.58
C THR A 18 4.18 -3.26 -0.14
N GLU A 19 4.02 -3.88 1.03
CA GLU A 19 2.74 -4.18 1.67
C GLU A 19 1.94 -2.90 1.95
N ALA A 20 2.59 -1.86 2.46
CA ALA A 20 1.94 -0.56 2.67
C ALA A 20 1.48 0.09 1.35
N VAL A 21 2.27 -0.03 0.29
CA VAL A 21 1.87 0.42 -1.06
C VAL A 21 0.66 -0.38 -1.56
N ALA A 22 0.63 -1.70 -1.36
CA ALA A 22 -0.50 -2.54 -1.76
C ALA A 22 -1.79 -2.13 -1.04
N LEU A 23 -1.71 -1.82 0.26
CA LEU A 23 -2.82 -1.27 1.05
C LEU A 23 -3.32 0.05 0.47
N LEU A 24 -2.43 1.00 0.20
CA LEU A 24 -2.79 2.30 -0.39
C LEU A 24 -3.46 2.16 -1.76
N MET A 25 -3.08 1.15 -2.54
CA MET A 25 -3.68 0.87 -3.85
C MET A 25 -4.92 -0.02 -3.75
N GLY A 26 -5.21 -0.61 -2.58
CA GLY A 26 -6.30 -1.55 -2.35
C GLY A 26 -6.21 -2.81 -3.20
N ILE A 27 -4.99 -3.29 -3.45
CA ILE A 27 -4.74 -4.51 -4.21
C ILE A 27 -4.07 -5.55 -3.31
N PRO A 28 -4.21 -6.86 -3.63
CA PRO A 28 -3.44 -7.88 -2.93
C PRO A 28 -1.93 -7.64 -3.08
N TYR A 29 -1.18 -7.87 -2.00
CA TYR A 29 0.29 -7.76 -2.01
C TYR A 29 0.93 -8.55 -3.16
N GLU A 30 0.51 -9.80 -3.36
CA GLU A 30 1.04 -10.66 -4.43
C GLU A 30 0.85 -10.06 -5.82
N ARG A 31 -0.24 -9.31 -6.03
CA ARG A 31 -0.49 -8.64 -7.31
C ARG A 31 0.50 -7.50 -7.54
N LEU A 32 0.81 -6.73 -6.49
CA LEU A 32 1.82 -5.67 -6.57
C LEU A 32 3.21 -6.27 -6.81
N ARG A 33 3.55 -7.31 -6.05
CA ARG A 33 4.84 -8.01 -6.17
C ARG A 33 5.04 -8.57 -7.58
N ALA A 34 4.06 -9.29 -8.13
CA ALA A 34 4.13 -9.84 -9.48
C ALA A 34 4.32 -8.76 -10.56
N GLU A 35 3.69 -7.59 -10.39
CA GLU A 35 3.85 -6.47 -11.33
C GLU A 35 5.22 -5.79 -11.22
N ILE A 36 5.78 -5.68 -10.01
CA ILE A 36 7.17 -5.23 -9.81
C ILE A 36 8.13 -6.19 -10.51
N ASP A 37 7.97 -7.49 -10.30
CA ASP A 37 8.83 -8.51 -10.89
C ASP A 37 8.71 -8.53 -12.43
N ARG A 38 7.49 -8.37 -12.96
CA ARG A 38 7.26 -8.22 -14.42
C ARG A 38 8.00 -7.02 -14.99
N GLN A 39 7.88 -5.84 -14.37
CA GLN A 39 8.55 -4.64 -14.87
C GLN A 39 10.08 -4.74 -14.79
N LYS A 40 10.62 -5.36 -13.74
CA LYS A 40 12.06 -5.65 -13.63
C LYS A 40 12.53 -6.62 -14.71
N ALA A 41 11.74 -7.64 -15.04
CA ALA A 41 12.08 -8.56 -16.13
C ALA A 41 12.04 -7.87 -17.52
N GLU A 42 11.08 -6.96 -17.74
CA GLU A 42 10.95 -6.19 -18.99
C GLU A 42 12.02 -5.11 -19.15
N ASN A 43 12.48 -4.52 -18.04
CA ASN A 43 13.54 -3.51 -18.05
C ASN A 43 14.44 -3.64 -16.81
N PRO A 44 15.44 -4.54 -16.84
CA PRO A 44 16.30 -4.83 -15.69
C PRO A 44 17.12 -3.64 -15.19
N GLU A 45 17.45 -2.69 -16.07
CA GLU A 45 18.20 -1.48 -15.70
C GLU A 45 17.30 -0.39 -15.10
N SER A 46 15.99 -0.61 -15.05
CA SER A 46 15.08 0.37 -14.43
C SER A 46 15.10 0.24 -12.92
N GLU A 47 15.58 1.29 -12.26
CA GLU A 47 15.50 1.41 -10.80
C GLU A 47 14.10 1.85 -10.31
N THR A 48 13.20 2.21 -11.23
CA THR A 48 11.91 2.81 -10.90
C THR A 48 10.76 1.89 -11.23
N PHE A 49 9.93 1.61 -10.22
CA PHE A 49 8.64 0.99 -10.44
C PHE A 49 7.61 2.00 -10.97
N LYS A 50 6.96 1.68 -12.10
CA LYS A 50 5.91 2.51 -12.68
C LYS A 50 4.54 2.00 -12.23
N LEU A 51 3.85 2.78 -11.41
CA LEU A 51 2.49 2.43 -11.01
C LEU A 51 1.52 2.43 -12.22
N PRO A 52 0.76 1.35 -12.42
CA PRO A 52 -0.35 1.34 -13.37
C PRO A 52 -1.37 2.43 -13.08
N ARG A 53 -1.84 3.15 -14.10
CA ARG A 53 -2.83 4.24 -13.96
C ARG A 53 -4.12 3.81 -13.27
N ALA A 54 -4.55 2.56 -13.46
CA ALA A 54 -5.72 2.01 -12.79
C ALA A 54 -5.53 1.97 -11.26
N TRP A 55 -4.33 1.59 -10.80
CA TRP A 55 -4.01 1.53 -9.38
C TRP A 55 -3.90 2.91 -8.77
N THR A 56 -3.30 3.88 -9.47
CA THR A 56 -3.29 5.28 -9.03
C THR A 56 -4.69 5.83 -8.80
N ARG A 57 -5.63 5.55 -9.73
CA ARG A 57 -7.04 5.97 -9.58
C ARG A 57 -7.72 5.30 -8.39
N GLN A 58 -7.46 4.01 -8.21
CA GLN A 58 -7.99 3.26 -7.07
C GLN A 58 -7.42 3.79 -5.75
N GLY A 59 -6.11 4.04 -5.66
CA GLY A 59 -5.49 4.59 -4.46
C GLY A 59 -5.98 5.99 -4.11
N ASN A 60 -6.23 6.84 -5.12
CA ASN A 60 -6.85 8.15 -4.89
C ASN A 60 -8.27 8.03 -4.33
N ARG A 61 -9.05 7.04 -4.79
CA ARG A 61 -10.39 6.77 -4.25
C ARG A 61 -10.29 6.30 -2.80
N ILE A 62 -9.41 5.35 -2.51
CA ILE A 62 -9.21 4.80 -1.16
C ILE A 62 -8.76 5.89 -0.21
N ARG A 63 -7.83 6.76 -0.62
CA ARG A 63 -7.41 7.91 0.18
C ARG A 63 -8.60 8.80 0.57
N LYS A 64 -9.47 9.14 -0.39
CA LYS A 64 -10.68 9.93 -0.10
C LYS A 64 -11.64 9.22 0.84
N GLU A 65 -11.83 7.91 0.67
CA GLU A 65 -12.65 7.10 1.58
C GLU A 65 -12.07 7.07 3.00
N THR A 66 -10.75 6.97 3.13
CA THR A 66 -10.05 7.01 4.42
C THR A 66 -10.18 8.39 5.08
N GLN A 67 -9.95 9.47 4.34
CA GLN A 67 -10.10 10.84 4.85
C GLN A 67 -11.54 11.12 5.29
N ALA A 68 -12.53 10.66 4.52
CA ALA A 68 -13.93 10.76 4.89
C ALA A 68 -14.25 9.96 6.17
N ALA A 69 -13.65 8.77 6.35
CA ALA A 69 -13.84 7.97 7.55
C ALA A 69 -13.16 8.56 8.80
N LEU A 70 -12.02 9.23 8.62
CA LEU A 70 -11.28 9.89 9.69
C LEU A 70 -11.86 11.28 10.04
N GLY A 71 -12.57 11.91 9.12
CA GLY A 71 -13.19 13.23 9.30
C GLY A 71 -12.24 14.41 9.08
N TYR A 72 -11.04 14.18 8.53
CA TYR A 72 -10.04 15.21 8.23
C TYR A 72 -9.09 14.79 7.10
N GLU A 73 -8.27 15.75 6.64
CA GLU A 73 -7.23 15.53 5.63
C GLU A 73 -6.03 14.75 6.21
N ALA A 74 -6.16 13.44 6.29
CA ALA A 74 -5.12 12.54 6.78
C ALA A 74 -3.93 12.44 5.82
N GLY A 75 -2.72 12.35 6.40
CA GLY A 75 -1.48 12.05 5.70
C GLY A 75 -1.37 10.59 5.26
N MET A 76 -0.31 10.27 4.51
CA MET A 76 -0.09 8.92 3.97
C MET A 76 0.04 7.86 5.08
N LYS A 77 0.80 8.18 6.14
CA LYS A 77 0.99 7.28 7.28
C LYS A 77 -0.33 6.94 7.96
N GLU A 78 -1.13 7.95 8.28
CA GLU A 78 -2.44 7.79 8.91
C GLU A 78 -3.39 6.97 8.01
N CYS A 79 -3.31 7.16 6.69
CA CYS A 79 -4.08 6.35 5.75
C CYS A 79 -3.68 4.86 5.80
N ILE A 80 -2.37 4.56 5.80
CA ILE A 80 -1.87 3.17 5.90
C ILE A 80 -2.29 2.55 7.24
N ASP A 81 -2.11 3.26 8.35
CA ASP A 81 -2.44 2.77 9.69
C ASP A 81 -3.94 2.45 9.80
N TYR A 82 -4.81 3.33 9.28
CA TYR A 82 -6.25 3.08 9.22
C TYR A 82 -6.59 1.87 8.36
N LEU A 83 -5.99 1.73 7.18
CA LEU A 83 -6.25 0.62 6.26
C LEU A 83 -5.77 -0.72 6.83
N ALA A 84 -4.63 -0.74 7.51
CA ALA A 84 -4.11 -1.91 8.20
C ALA A 84 -5.07 -2.37 9.31
N ALA A 85 -5.46 -1.45 10.20
CA ALA A 85 -6.41 -1.75 11.27
C ALA A 85 -7.78 -2.21 10.71
N LYS A 86 -8.24 -1.62 9.61
CA LYS A 86 -9.46 -2.04 8.91
C LYS A 86 -9.33 -3.45 8.33
N ALA A 87 -8.17 -3.81 7.78
CA ALA A 87 -7.92 -5.14 7.23
C ALA A 87 -7.88 -6.21 8.34
N GLU A 88 -7.24 -5.92 9.47
CA GLU A 88 -7.18 -6.84 10.63
C GLU A 88 -8.58 -7.14 11.18
N ARG A 89 -9.43 -6.11 11.34
CA ARG A 89 -10.82 -6.28 11.77
C ARG A 89 -11.63 -7.15 10.82
N LYS A 90 -11.38 -7.04 9.52
CA LYS A 90 -12.03 -7.89 8.51
C LYS A 90 -11.58 -9.34 8.62
N ALA A 91 -10.31 -9.59 8.91
CA ALA A 91 -9.76 -10.93 9.09
C ALA A 91 -10.21 -11.58 10.42
N GLY A 92 -10.46 -10.79 11.47
CA GLY A 92 -10.92 -11.28 12.77
C GLY A 92 -12.45 -11.37 12.93
N GLY A 93 -13.23 -10.94 11.93
CA GLY A 93 -14.70 -10.98 11.94
C GLY A 93 -15.32 -12.23 11.31
N GLU A 94 -14.50 -13.15 10.80
CA GLU A 94 -14.89 -14.50 10.38
C GLU A 94 -14.44 -15.47 11.48
N SER A 95 -15.25 -15.62 12.53
CA SER A 95 -15.14 -16.68 13.54
C SER A 95 -16.50 -17.00 14.12
#